data_AF-A0A2G5VPT4-F1
#
_entry.id   AF-A0A2G5VPT4-F1
#
_cell.length_a   1.000
_cell.length_b   1.000
_cell.length_c   1.000
_cell.angle_alpha   90.00
_cell.angle_beta   90.00
_cell.angle_gamma   90.00
#
_symmetry.space_group_name_H-M   'P 1'
#
loop_
_entity.id
_entity.type
_entity.pdbx_description
1 polymer ?
#
loop_
_entity_poly.entity_id
_entity_poly.type
_entity_poly.pdbx_seq_one_letter_code
_entity_poly.pdbx_strand_id
1 'polypeptide(L)'
;MFINVFLNTRWNFDIPLEQSNIVNRRNRLKIDRSSFRFSNYEWVKFTWNNKKVIERERTKNAGIMFEKLLRHLKRFSNIQKPVFCKIEGAIPIGFISQLDCESVYDVIDIRTEPIASVTLEDLTILLENMKIELLRLNVGVPSVRGYKYLKNPEKERSIDNLEIRNYSWVDFSEMPSAKTIYIEAKIQQDEINAVLRSWIAGKNREMEFADFELGKFSDTNREIIFTDVETHASQLTEEKIESCIRRAKKLPDSLLVHNIIAMDILRENYLLRATVIDLAALPPRRAKCACGGLE
;
A
#
# COMPACT_ATOMS: atom_id res chain seq x y z
N MET A 1 -32.08 33.73 -2.07
CA MET A 1 -31.83 33.38 -0.66
C MET A 1 -30.37 32.96 -0.54
N PHE A 2 -29.58 33.77 0.16
CA PHE A 2 -28.17 33.51 0.41
C PHE A 2 -28.02 32.69 1.70
N ILE A 3 -27.16 31.68 1.64
CA ILE A 3 -26.39 31.28 2.81
C ILE A 3 -24.93 31.33 2.37
N ASN A 4 -24.23 32.37 2.82
CA ASN A 4 -22.78 32.42 2.86
C ASN A 4 -22.35 31.73 4.16
N VAL A 5 -21.63 30.61 4.05
CA VAL A 5 -20.78 30.10 5.13
C VAL A 5 -19.38 29.99 4.57
N PHE A 6 -18.54 30.97 4.90
CA PHE A 6 -17.09 30.86 4.75
C PHE A 6 -16.55 30.04 5.91
N LEU A 7 -16.15 28.79 5.65
CA LEU A 7 -15.25 28.04 6.51
C LEU A 7 -14.21 27.32 5.63
N ASN A 8 -12.93 27.63 5.89
CA ASN A 8 -11.74 27.19 5.17
C ASN A 8 -11.58 25.66 5.07
N THR A 9 -12.20 25.03 4.08
CA THR A 9 -11.71 23.77 3.49
C THR A 9 -11.30 24.03 2.06
N ARG A 10 -9.98 24.05 1.82
CA ARG A 10 -9.45 24.07 0.46
C ARG A 10 -9.48 22.65 -0.07
N TRP A 11 -10.39 22.38 -1.00
CA TRP A 11 -10.25 21.26 -1.91
C TRP A 11 -9.16 21.62 -2.91
N ASN A 12 -8.03 20.93 -2.85
CA ASN A 12 -6.99 21.04 -3.86
C ASN A 12 -7.13 19.82 -4.77
N PHE A 13 -7.29 20.07 -6.06
CA PHE A 13 -7.34 19.03 -7.09
C PHE A 13 -6.21 19.36 -8.06
N ASP A 14 -5.03 18.78 -7.87
CA ASP A 14 -3.96 19.02 -8.83
C ASP A 14 -4.27 18.26 -10.11
N ILE A 15 -4.77 19.00 -11.11
CA ILE A 15 -5.14 18.49 -12.43
C ILE A 15 -4.24 19.20 -13.43
N PRO A 16 -3.16 18.58 -13.83
CA PRO A 16 -2.17 19.23 -14.67
C PRO A 16 -2.66 19.28 -16.12
N LEU A 17 -2.72 20.50 -16.65
CA LEU A 17 -3.01 20.83 -18.04
C LEU A 17 -2.05 21.95 -18.43
N GLU A 18 -1.17 21.75 -19.41
CA GLU A 18 -0.48 22.85 -20.09
C GLU A 18 -1.47 23.53 -21.03
N GLN A 19 -1.69 24.81 -20.77
CA GLN A 19 -1.85 25.77 -21.85
C GLN A 19 -0.66 26.70 -21.76
N SER A 20 0.11 26.76 -22.85
CA SER A 20 1.27 27.62 -22.94
C SER A 20 0.85 29.10 -22.91
N ASN A 21 1.74 29.86 -22.26
CA ASN A 21 1.87 31.31 -22.27
C ASN A 21 0.73 32.13 -21.63
N ILE A 22 0.97 32.54 -20.37
CA ILE A 22 1.07 33.94 -19.91
C ILE A 22 0.68 34.03 -18.42
N VAL A 23 1.68 34.36 -17.60
CA VAL A 23 1.64 35.22 -16.41
C VAL A 23 0.54 34.94 -15.37
N ASN A 24 0.97 34.34 -14.25
CA ASN A 24 0.50 34.63 -12.89
C ASN A 24 -1.02 34.80 -12.69
N ARG A 25 -1.83 33.76 -12.93
CA ARG A 25 -3.15 33.64 -12.28
C ARG A 25 -3.46 32.17 -11.96
N ARG A 26 -3.96 31.94 -10.75
CA ARG A 26 -4.45 30.63 -10.28
C ARG A 26 -5.52 30.13 -11.25
N ASN A 27 -5.21 29.12 -12.04
CA ASN A 27 -6.12 28.63 -13.07
C ASN A 27 -7.30 27.89 -12.44
N ARG A 28 -8.51 28.24 -12.88
CA ARG A 28 -9.78 27.67 -12.42
C ARG A 28 -10.47 26.96 -13.57
N LEU A 29 -10.62 25.63 -13.50
CA LEU A 29 -11.44 24.87 -14.44
C LEU A 29 -12.88 24.85 -13.93
N LYS A 30 -13.88 25.02 -14.80
CA LYS A 30 -15.30 24.88 -14.44
C LYS A 30 -15.90 23.65 -15.12
N ILE A 31 -16.43 22.72 -14.33
CA ILE A 31 -17.22 21.57 -14.81
C ILE A 31 -18.53 21.57 -14.04
N ASP A 32 -19.67 21.56 -14.75
CA ASP A 32 -21.02 21.50 -14.15
C ASP A 32 -21.20 22.42 -12.94
N ARG A 33 -20.90 23.72 -13.13
CA ARG A 33 -20.99 24.78 -12.10
C ARG A 33 -19.97 24.69 -10.95
N SER A 34 -19.13 23.65 -10.90
CA SER A 34 -18.07 23.49 -9.90
C SER A 34 -16.75 24.05 -10.39
N SER A 35 -15.96 24.66 -9.51
CA SER A 35 -14.66 25.25 -9.84
C SER A 35 -13.51 24.44 -9.25
N PHE A 36 -12.60 23.97 -10.09
CA PHE A 36 -11.41 23.22 -9.73
C PHE A 36 -10.19 24.13 -9.82
N ARG A 37 -9.26 24.01 -8.86
CA ARG A 37 -7.97 24.72 -8.90
C ARG A 37 -6.89 23.71 -9.15
N PHE A 38 -6.04 23.98 -10.14
CA PHE A 38 -4.90 23.13 -10.45
C PHE A 38 -3.57 23.86 -10.31
N SER A 39 -2.51 23.10 -10.02
CA SER A 39 -1.13 23.57 -10.00
C SER A 39 -0.35 23.09 -11.23
N ASN A 40 0.71 23.83 -11.57
CA ASN A 40 1.49 23.70 -12.80
C ASN A 40 2.57 22.59 -12.78
N TYR A 41 2.43 21.56 -11.94
CA TYR A 41 3.42 20.49 -11.84
C TYR A 41 2.84 19.14 -12.27
N GLU A 42 3.57 18.49 -13.19
CA GLU A 42 3.54 17.09 -13.64
C GLU A 42 2.17 16.43 -13.85
N TRP A 43 1.99 15.90 -15.06
CA TRP A 43 0.71 15.62 -15.72
C TRP A 43 -0.23 14.55 -15.11
N VAL A 44 -0.01 14.02 -13.90
CA VAL A 44 -0.76 12.84 -13.46
C VAL A 44 -0.96 12.60 -11.95
N LYS A 45 -0.96 13.65 -11.10
CA LYS A 45 -1.10 13.48 -9.64
C LYS A 45 -2.40 14.02 -9.04
N PHE A 46 -3.31 13.12 -8.68
CA PHE A 46 -4.47 13.44 -7.84
C PHE A 46 -4.10 13.28 -6.35
N THR A 47 -4.34 14.34 -5.56
CA THR A 47 -4.25 14.27 -4.10
C THR A 47 -5.56 14.76 -3.47
N TRP A 48 -6.29 13.85 -2.84
CA TRP A 48 -7.42 14.18 -1.99
C TRP A 48 -6.92 14.54 -0.59
N ASN A 49 -7.18 15.76 -0.13
CA ASN A 49 -6.82 16.17 1.23
C ASN A 49 -8.06 16.64 1.98
N ASN A 50 -8.59 15.77 2.85
CA ASN A 50 -9.68 16.14 3.74
C ASN A 50 -9.32 15.89 5.20
N LYS A 51 -8.66 16.87 5.81
CA LYS A 51 -8.31 16.88 7.24
C LYS A 51 -9.50 17.04 8.18
N LYS A 52 -10.70 17.30 7.68
CA LYS A 52 -11.91 17.51 8.50
C LYS A 52 -12.98 16.50 8.11
N VAL A 53 -13.45 15.75 9.10
CA VAL A 53 -14.63 14.89 8.99
C VAL A 53 -15.84 15.79 8.75
N ILE A 54 -16.11 16.14 7.48
CA ILE A 54 -17.27 16.95 7.11
C ILE A 54 -18.31 16.04 6.45
N GLU A 55 -19.53 16.11 6.99
CA GLU A 55 -20.84 15.64 6.50
C GLU A 55 -20.83 14.66 5.31
N ARG A 56 -21.32 13.43 5.55
CA ARG A 56 -21.42 12.32 4.57
C ARG A 56 -22.00 12.73 3.21
N GLU A 57 -22.93 13.67 3.17
CA GLU A 57 -23.54 14.15 1.91
C GLU A 57 -22.56 14.93 1.03
N ARG A 58 -21.67 15.74 1.63
CA ARG A 58 -20.66 16.51 0.88
C ARG A 58 -19.57 15.60 0.31
N THR A 59 -19.26 14.51 1.00
CA THR A 59 -18.30 13.48 0.55
C THR A 59 -18.87 12.63 -0.59
N LYS A 60 -20.16 12.28 -0.57
CA LYS A 60 -20.82 11.57 -1.68
C LYS A 60 -20.78 12.38 -2.99
N ASN A 61 -21.05 13.69 -2.91
CA ASN A 61 -20.97 14.58 -4.07
C ASN A 61 -19.55 14.67 -4.64
N ALA A 62 -18.51 14.51 -3.81
CA ALA A 62 -17.14 14.56 -4.28
C ALA A 62 -16.74 13.37 -5.15
N GLY A 63 -17.20 12.15 -4.84
CA GLY A 63 -16.97 10.97 -5.68
C GLY A 63 -17.56 11.13 -7.08
N ILE A 64 -18.81 11.62 -7.15
CA ILE A 64 -19.50 11.92 -8.42
C ILE A 64 -18.76 13.02 -9.21
N MET A 65 -18.28 14.06 -8.55
CA MET A 65 -17.52 15.12 -9.22
C MET A 65 -16.15 14.62 -9.73
N PHE A 66 -15.53 13.68 -9.02
CA PHE A 66 -14.29 13.04 -9.44
C PHE A 66 -14.50 12.13 -10.67
N GLU A 67 -15.54 11.31 -10.69
CA GLU A 67 -15.94 10.51 -11.86
C GLU A 67 -16.11 11.41 -13.10
N LYS A 68 -16.86 12.51 -12.95
CA LYS A 68 -17.07 13.49 -14.03
C LYS A 68 -15.77 14.10 -14.52
N LEU A 69 -14.88 14.44 -13.59
CA LEU A 69 -13.56 14.97 -13.92
C LEU A 69 -12.71 13.93 -14.66
N LEU A 70 -12.64 12.69 -14.18
CA LEU A 70 -11.90 11.60 -14.86
C LEU A 70 -12.43 11.37 -16.27
N ARG A 71 -13.74 11.30 -16.45
CA ARG A 71 -14.37 11.18 -17.78
C ARG A 71 -14.05 12.36 -18.67
N HIS A 72 -14.10 13.58 -18.13
CA HIS A 72 -13.75 14.79 -18.86
C HIS A 72 -12.29 14.74 -19.31
N LEU A 73 -11.35 14.45 -18.40
CA LEU A 73 -9.93 14.34 -18.73
C LEU A 73 -9.68 13.25 -19.78
N LYS A 74 -10.25 12.05 -19.64
CA LYS A 74 -10.14 11.00 -20.65
C LYS A 74 -10.59 11.44 -22.04
N ARG A 75 -11.70 12.17 -22.11
CA ARG A 75 -12.27 12.67 -23.36
C ARG A 75 -11.43 13.78 -24.00
N PHE A 76 -10.80 14.63 -23.19
CA PHE A 76 -10.10 15.83 -23.67
C PHE A 76 -8.61 15.59 -23.99
N SER A 77 -7.93 14.70 -23.27
CA SER A 77 -6.46 14.64 -23.33
C SER A 77 -5.88 13.32 -23.83
N ASN A 78 -6.69 12.36 -24.31
CA ASN A 78 -6.20 11.08 -24.86
C ASN A 78 -5.14 10.43 -23.91
N ILE A 79 -5.32 10.60 -22.59
CA ILE A 79 -4.31 10.26 -21.60
C ILE A 79 -4.19 8.74 -21.55
N GLN A 80 -3.13 8.22 -22.17
CA GLN A 80 -2.69 6.83 -22.08
C GLN A 80 -1.80 6.57 -20.86
N LYS A 81 -1.51 7.61 -20.06
CA LYS A 81 -0.48 7.59 -19.03
C LYS A 81 -1.05 7.49 -17.61
N PRO A 82 -0.31 6.84 -16.72
CA PRO A 82 -0.83 6.26 -15.48
C PRO A 82 -1.18 7.26 -14.40
N VAL A 83 -2.27 6.98 -13.68
CA VAL A 83 -2.88 7.87 -12.70
C VAL A 83 -2.28 7.65 -11.31
N PHE A 84 -1.70 8.69 -10.71
CA PHE A 84 -1.34 8.70 -9.30
C PHE A 84 -2.51 9.23 -8.48
N CYS A 85 -3.01 8.43 -7.55
CA CYS A 85 -4.08 8.79 -6.61
C CYS A 85 -3.54 8.71 -5.19
N LYS A 86 -3.55 9.83 -4.47
CA LYS A 86 -3.25 9.87 -3.04
C LYS A 86 -4.44 10.39 -2.27
N ILE A 87 -4.81 9.68 -1.21
CA ILE A 87 -5.88 10.06 -0.30
C ILE A 87 -5.24 10.36 1.05
N GLU A 88 -5.44 11.60 1.51
CA GLU A 88 -5.08 12.10 2.82
C GLU A 88 -6.38 12.41 3.59
N GLY A 89 -6.59 11.73 4.73
CA GLY A 89 -7.77 11.89 5.57
C GLY A 89 -8.90 10.89 5.29
N ALA A 90 -10.15 11.33 5.22
CA ALA A 90 -11.28 10.41 4.97
C ALA A 90 -11.48 10.13 3.47
N ILE A 91 -11.64 8.84 3.12
CA ILE A 91 -12.06 8.41 1.77
C ILE A 91 -13.49 8.89 1.52
N PRO A 92 -13.78 9.59 0.42
CA PRO A 92 -15.15 9.98 0.10
C PRO A 92 -16.02 8.75 -0.19
N ILE A 93 -17.27 8.80 0.25
CA ILE A 93 -18.23 7.72 0.00
C ILE A 93 -18.39 7.53 -1.51
N GLY A 94 -18.23 6.30 -1.98
CA GLY A 94 -18.32 5.94 -3.38
C GLY A 94 -17.15 6.46 -4.22
N PHE A 95 -16.03 6.91 -3.63
CA PHE A 95 -14.86 7.29 -4.40
C PHE A 95 -14.26 6.10 -5.14
N ILE A 96 -14.07 4.98 -4.43
CA ILE A 96 -13.40 3.79 -4.96
C ILE A 96 -14.22 3.15 -6.08
N SER A 97 -15.54 3.06 -5.90
CA SER A 97 -16.46 2.56 -6.95
C SER A 97 -16.54 3.44 -8.19
N GLN A 98 -15.98 4.65 -8.16
CA GLN A 98 -15.92 5.58 -9.29
C GLN A 98 -14.54 5.63 -9.97
N LEU A 99 -13.57 4.87 -9.45
CA LEU A 99 -12.31 4.65 -10.16
C LEU A 99 -12.59 3.84 -11.42
N ASP A 100 -11.90 4.19 -12.51
CA ASP A 100 -12.01 3.42 -13.74
C ASP A 100 -11.10 2.20 -13.69
N CYS A 101 -11.69 1.02 -13.56
CA CYS A 101 -11.03 -0.28 -13.51
C CYS A 101 -10.29 -0.66 -14.81
N GLU A 102 -10.64 -0.05 -15.95
CA GLU A 102 -9.97 -0.30 -17.23
C GLU A 102 -8.63 0.43 -17.33
N SER A 103 -8.37 1.40 -16.45
CA SER A 103 -7.11 2.14 -16.42
C SER A 103 -6.04 1.45 -15.58
N VAL A 104 -4.78 1.69 -15.98
CA VAL A 104 -3.60 1.33 -15.19
C VAL A 104 -3.21 2.51 -14.30
N TYR A 105 -3.08 2.27 -13.01
CA TYR A 105 -2.68 3.26 -12.01
C TYR A 105 -1.24 2.99 -11.57
N ASP A 106 -0.38 4.00 -11.61
CA ASP A 106 0.97 3.86 -11.05
C ASP A 106 0.88 3.69 -9.55
N VAL A 107 0.07 4.54 -8.90
CA VAL A 107 -0.02 4.56 -7.45
C VAL A 107 -1.43 4.83 -7.00
N ILE A 108 -1.92 4.03 -6.07
CA ILE A 108 -3.05 4.37 -5.21
C ILE A 108 -2.56 4.33 -3.77
N ASP A 109 -2.52 5.49 -3.12
CA ASP A 109 -1.96 5.69 -1.78
C ASP A 109 -3.03 6.13 -0.80
N ILE A 110 -3.44 5.21 0.09
CA ILE A 110 -4.41 5.43 1.16
C ILE A 110 -3.69 5.27 2.51
N ARG A 111 -2.71 6.13 2.81
CA ARG A 111 -1.90 6.08 4.05
C ARG A 111 -2.39 7.01 5.16
N THR A 112 -3.70 7.19 5.27
CA THR A 112 -4.31 8.19 6.15
C THR A 112 -4.12 7.82 7.61
N GLU A 113 -3.98 8.83 8.48
CA GLU A 113 -4.04 8.66 9.93
C GLU A 113 -5.20 9.53 10.45
N PRO A 114 -6.24 8.96 11.09
CA PRO A 114 -6.42 7.54 11.46
C PRO A 114 -6.67 6.59 10.28
N ILE A 115 -6.70 5.28 10.57
CA ILE A 115 -7.04 4.19 9.63
C ILE A 115 -8.32 4.54 8.86
N ALA A 116 -8.27 4.43 7.52
CA ALA A 116 -9.44 4.69 6.70
C ALA A 116 -10.44 3.53 6.73
N SER A 117 -11.71 3.84 6.92
CA SER A 117 -12.78 2.86 6.80
C SER A 117 -13.13 2.63 5.34
N VAL A 118 -13.09 1.38 4.89
CA VAL A 118 -13.56 0.95 3.56
C VAL A 118 -14.67 -0.08 3.70
N THR A 119 -15.53 -0.17 2.69
CA THR A 119 -16.48 -1.29 2.60
C THR A 119 -15.79 -2.54 2.04
N LEU A 120 -16.47 -3.69 2.13
CA LEU A 120 -16.02 -4.93 1.49
C LEU A 120 -15.86 -4.75 -0.01
N GLU A 121 -16.87 -4.15 -0.65
CA GLU A 121 -16.90 -3.89 -2.08
C GLU A 121 -15.74 -2.99 -2.51
N ASP A 122 -15.48 -1.91 -1.78
CA ASP A 122 -14.35 -1.01 -2.04
C ASP A 122 -13.00 -1.76 -1.96
N LEU A 123 -12.81 -2.60 -0.94
CA LEU A 123 -11.58 -3.37 -0.77
C LEU A 123 -11.41 -4.39 -1.91
N THR A 124 -12.48 -5.10 -2.29
CA THR A 124 -12.46 -6.03 -3.43
C THR A 124 -12.15 -5.32 -4.74
N ILE A 125 -12.72 -4.13 -4.99
CA ILE A 125 -12.40 -3.34 -6.19
C ILE A 125 -10.90 -3.04 -6.24
N LEU A 126 -10.33 -2.54 -5.13
CA LEU A 126 -8.91 -2.21 -5.06
C LEU A 126 -8.00 -3.42 -5.26
N LEU A 127 -8.37 -4.59 -4.73
CA LEU A 127 -7.52 -5.78 -4.74
C LEU A 127 -7.66 -6.65 -5.99
N GLU A 128 -8.82 -6.68 -6.64
CA GLU A 128 -9.12 -7.66 -7.70
C GLU A 128 -9.48 -7.05 -9.04
N ASN A 129 -9.98 -5.81 -9.08
CA ASN A 129 -10.55 -5.24 -10.30
C ASN A 129 -9.69 -4.13 -10.91
N MET A 130 -8.64 -3.70 -10.21
CA MET A 130 -7.81 -2.58 -10.60
C MET A 130 -6.42 -3.05 -11.03
N LYS A 131 -5.88 -2.45 -12.10
CA LYS A 131 -4.49 -2.65 -12.53
C LYS A 131 -3.61 -1.58 -11.90
N ILE A 132 -2.75 -1.97 -10.95
CA ILE A 132 -2.01 -1.02 -10.10
C ILE A 132 -0.55 -1.42 -9.98
N GLU A 133 0.39 -0.52 -10.30
CA GLU A 133 1.81 -0.78 -10.06
C GLU A 133 2.15 -0.74 -8.56
N LEU A 134 1.59 0.22 -7.82
CA LEU A 134 1.78 0.35 -6.37
C LEU A 134 0.48 0.72 -5.62
N LEU A 135 -0.02 -0.22 -4.83
CA LEU A 135 -1.14 0.00 -3.93
C LEU A 135 -0.65 0.10 -2.49
N ARG A 136 -0.96 1.20 -1.80
CA ARG A 136 -0.67 1.39 -0.36
C ARG A 136 -1.94 1.53 0.45
N LEU A 137 -2.13 0.67 1.43
CA LEU A 137 -3.37 0.58 2.22
C LEU A 137 -3.13 0.73 3.72
N ASN A 138 -3.70 1.77 4.31
CA ASN A 138 -3.94 1.89 5.75
C ASN A 138 -5.45 1.88 6.02
N VAL A 139 -6.09 0.75 5.75
CA VAL A 139 -7.55 0.63 5.77
C VAL A 139 -8.03 -0.42 6.79
N GLY A 140 -9.29 -0.30 7.18
CA GLY A 140 -10.02 -1.31 7.95
C GLY A 140 -11.44 -1.48 7.42
N VAL A 141 -12.03 -2.64 7.68
CA VAL A 141 -13.40 -2.98 7.26
C VAL A 141 -14.31 -3.06 8.49
N PRO A 142 -14.74 -1.92 9.07
CA PRO A 142 -15.48 -1.92 10.33
C PRO A 142 -16.91 -2.47 10.19
N SER A 143 -17.43 -2.59 8.96
CA SER A 143 -18.78 -3.09 8.71
C SER A 143 -18.96 -4.56 9.08
N VAL A 144 -17.87 -5.35 9.12
CA VAL A 144 -17.91 -6.77 9.47
C VAL A 144 -16.80 -7.07 10.48
N ARG A 145 -17.20 -7.39 11.70
CA ARG A 145 -16.26 -7.70 12.79
C ARG A 145 -15.47 -8.97 12.45
N GLY A 146 -14.14 -8.88 12.53
CA GLY A 146 -13.26 -10.03 12.28
C GLY A 146 -13.19 -10.44 10.80
N TYR A 147 -13.60 -9.56 9.88
CA TYR A 147 -13.48 -9.83 8.46
C TYR A 147 -12.03 -10.12 8.06
N LYS A 148 -11.88 -11.15 7.22
CA LYS A 148 -10.64 -11.54 6.56
C LYS A 148 -10.92 -11.65 5.06
N TYR A 149 -10.08 -11.01 4.26
CA TYR A 149 -10.15 -11.04 2.80
C TYR A 149 -9.84 -12.45 2.31
N LEU A 150 -10.68 -12.95 1.41
CA LEU A 150 -10.52 -14.24 0.76
C LEU A 150 -10.16 -13.99 -0.70
N LYS A 151 -9.00 -14.50 -1.12
CA LYS A 151 -8.52 -14.35 -2.48
C LYS A 151 -9.46 -15.06 -3.45
N ASN A 152 -9.90 -14.36 -4.48
CA ASN A 152 -10.59 -15.00 -5.60
C ASN A 152 -9.58 -15.77 -6.50
N PRO A 153 -9.68 -17.10 -6.62
CA PRO A 153 -8.73 -17.89 -7.40
C PRO A 153 -8.84 -17.68 -8.92
N GLU A 154 -9.97 -17.14 -9.40
CA GLU A 154 -10.20 -16.86 -10.82
C GLU A 154 -9.60 -15.52 -11.26
N LYS A 155 -9.23 -14.67 -10.30
CA LYS A 155 -8.70 -13.34 -10.58
C LYS A 155 -7.18 -13.40 -10.72
N GLU A 156 -6.71 -13.04 -11.91
CA GLU A 156 -5.30 -12.85 -12.17
C GLU A 156 -4.73 -11.70 -11.34
N ARG A 157 -3.43 -11.80 -11.05
CA ARG A 157 -2.67 -10.77 -10.36
C ARG A 157 -2.64 -9.47 -11.16
N SER A 158 -3.25 -8.42 -10.63
CA SER A 158 -3.30 -7.09 -11.26
C SER A 158 -2.52 -6.03 -10.49
N ILE A 159 -1.87 -6.40 -9.38
CA ILE A 159 -1.08 -5.52 -8.53
C ILE A 159 0.39 -5.94 -8.55
N ASP A 160 1.30 -5.01 -8.87
CA ASP A 160 2.73 -5.31 -8.79
C ASP A 160 3.26 -5.18 -7.37
N ASN A 161 2.93 -4.10 -6.66
CA ASN A 161 3.43 -3.88 -5.31
C ASN A 161 2.29 -3.51 -4.37
N LEU A 162 2.10 -4.31 -3.33
CA LEU A 162 1.10 -4.06 -2.28
C LEU A 162 1.79 -3.74 -0.96
N GLU A 163 1.62 -2.51 -0.46
CA GLU A 163 2.05 -2.10 0.87
C GLU A 163 0.86 -2.03 1.83
N ILE A 164 0.90 -2.82 2.90
CA ILE A 164 -0.18 -2.94 3.89
C ILE A 164 0.31 -2.35 5.21
N ARG A 165 -0.28 -1.22 5.61
CA ARG A 165 -0.03 -0.61 6.93
C ARG A 165 -0.85 -1.23 8.03
N ASN A 166 -2.13 -1.45 7.75
CA ASN A 166 -3.04 -2.13 8.64
C ASN A 166 -3.47 -3.43 7.98
N TYR A 167 -3.10 -4.56 8.60
CA TYR A 167 -3.36 -5.91 8.12
C TYR A 167 -4.58 -6.58 8.80
N SER A 168 -5.39 -5.85 9.57
CA SER A 168 -6.57 -6.40 10.27
C SER A 168 -7.51 -7.22 9.38
N TRP A 169 -7.65 -6.84 8.12
CA TRP A 169 -8.48 -7.49 7.11
C TRP A 169 -7.74 -8.58 6.31
N VAL A 170 -6.44 -8.78 6.50
CA VAL A 170 -5.63 -9.73 5.73
C VAL A 170 -5.75 -11.13 6.32
N ASP A 171 -6.04 -12.12 5.48
CA ASP A 171 -5.81 -13.53 5.77
C ASP A 171 -4.41 -13.93 5.31
N PHE A 172 -3.55 -14.32 6.24
CA PHE A 172 -2.18 -14.74 5.93
C PHE A 172 -2.11 -16.10 5.22
N SER A 173 -3.19 -16.88 5.31
CA SER A 173 -3.30 -18.15 4.60
C SER A 173 -3.66 -17.97 3.12
N GLU A 174 -4.26 -16.82 2.79
CA GLU A 174 -4.78 -16.48 1.46
C GLU A 174 -4.47 -15.02 1.15
N MET A 175 -3.18 -14.75 0.91
CA MET A 175 -2.69 -13.39 0.68
C MET A 175 -3.33 -12.79 -0.59
N PRO A 176 -3.56 -11.47 -0.62
CA PRO A 176 -4.02 -10.79 -1.83
C PRO A 176 -3.11 -11.06 -3.04
N SER A 177 -3.70 -11.07 -4.23
CA SER A 177 -2.97 -11.34 -5.46
C SER A 177 -2.10 -10.14 -5.87
N ALA A 178 -0.85 -10.13 -5.42
CA ALA A 178 0.14 -9.11 -5.76
C ALA A 178 1.51 -9.74 -6.05
N LYS A 179 2.33 -9.09 -6.89
CA LYS A 179 3.66 -9.61 -7.25
C LYS A 179 4.61 -9.54 -6.07
N THR A 180 4.56 -8.44 -5.33
CA THR A 180 5.27 -8.27 -4.07
C THR A 180 4.35 -7.72 -3.01
N ILE A 181 4.56 -8.15 -1.77
CA ILE A 181 3.78 -7.70 -0.62
C ILE A 181 4.72 -7.22 0.48
N TYR A 182 4.42 -6.06 1.02
CA TYR A 182 5.10 -5.48 2.16
C TYR A 182 4.09 -5.18 3.25
N ILE A 183 4.39 -5.59 4.49
CA ILE A 183 3.56 -5.24 5.65
C ILE A 183 4.36 -4.38 6.62
N GLU A 184 3.85 -3.17 6.84
CA GLU A 184 4.54 -2.16 7.66
C GLU A 184 4.37 -2.38 9.15
N ALA A 185 3.25 -2.98 9.57
CA ALA A 185 3.02 -3.26 10.97
C ALA A 185 3.72 -4.56 11.38
N LYS A 186 4.26 -4.56 12.59
CA LYS A 186 4.82 -5.76 13.22
C LYS A 186 3.75 -6.84 13.31
N ILE A 187 4.04 -8.02 12.77
CA ILE A 187 3.11 -9.16 12.74
C ILE A 187 3.46 -10.20 13.81
N GLN A 188 2.49 -11.02 14.17
CA GLN A 188 2.72 -12.10 15.12
C GLN A 188 3.46 -13.27 14.44
N GLN A 189 4.19 -14.05 15.22
CA GLN A 189 5.07 -15.10 14.68
C GLN A 189 4.28 -16.25 14.03
N ASP A 190 3.16 -16.61 14.62
CA ASP A 190 2.19 -17.59 14.11
C ASP A 190 1.55 -17.13 12.79
N GLU A 191 1.31 -15.82 12.63
CA GLU A 191 0.84 -15.25 11.36
C GLU A 191 1.87 -15.43 10.23
N ILE A 192 3.18 -15.31 10.52
CA ILE A 192 4.23 -15.60 9.52
C ILE A 192 4.28 -17.09 9.18
N ASN A 193 4.21 -17.95 10.20
CA ASN A 193 4.15 -19.40 9.98
C ASN A 193 2.98 -19.75 9.04
N ALA A 194 1.82 -19.12 9.21
CA ALA A 194 0.67 -19.30 8.33
C ALA A 194 0.97 -18.90 6.87
N VAL A 195 1.72 -17.80 6.63
CA VAL A 195 2.17 -17.41 5.29
C VAL A 195 3.07 -18.50 4.67
N LEU A 196 4.06 -18.98 5.43
CA LEU A 196 5.02 -19.98 4.95
C LEU A 196 4.33 -21.30 4.62
N ARG A 197 3.51 -21.82 5.54
CA ARG A 197 2.73 -23.05 5.32
C ARG A 197 1.80 -22.94 4.13
N SER A 198 1.17 -21.77 3.94
CA SER A 198 0.27 -21.55 2.81
C SER A 198 1.01 -21.42 1.47
N TRP A 199 2.24 -20.91 1.48
CA TRP A 199 3.11 -20.94 0.31
C TRP A 199 3.53 -22.38 -0.06
N ILE A 200 3.88 -23.19 0.95
CA ILE A 200 4.19 -24.62 0.82
C ILE A 200 2.99 -25.40 0.30
N ALA A 201 1.76 -25.07 0.72
CA ALA A 201 0.54 -25.65 0.19
C ALA A 201 0.16 -25.13 -1.22
N GLY A 202 0.86 -24.12 -1.72
CA GLY A 202 0.68 -23.58 -3.07
C GLY A 202 -0.29 -22.41 -3.22
N LYS A 203 -0.88 -21.90 -2.12
CA LYS A 203 -1.88 -20.84 -2.14
C LYS A 203 -1.31 -19.46 -2.51
N ASN A 204 -0.10 -19.15 -2.07
CA ASN A 204 0.56 -17.85 -2.27
C ASN A 204 1.63 -17.87 -3.39
N ARG A 205 1.45 -18.72 -4.41
CA ARG A 205 2.49 -19.03 -5.41
C ARG A 205 2.92 -17.87 -6.32
N GLU A 206 2.06 -16.88 -6.49
CA GLU A 206 2.25 -15.75 -7.42
C GLU A 206 3.09 -14.61 -6.83
N MET A 207 3.38 -14.69 -5.54
CA MET A 207 4.15 -13.71 -4.80
C MET A 207 5.65 -14.05 -4.92
N GLU A 208 6.44 -13.07 -5.38
CA GLU A 208 7.88 -13.19 -5.54
C GLU A 208 8.63 -12.80 -4.26
N PHE A 209 8.18 -11.74 -3.58
CA PHE A 209 8.81 -11.22 -2.36
C PHE A 209 7.75 -10.77 -1.35
N ALA A 210 7.87 -11.29 -0.13
CA ALA A 210 7.14 -10.83 1.03
C ALA A 210 8.11 -10.26 2.07
N ASP A 211 7.79 -9.10 2.64
CA ASP A 211 8.62 -8.41 3.63
C ASP A 211 7.76 -8.06 4.87
N PHE A 212 8.24 -8.48 6.05
CA PHE A 212 7.53 -8.49 7.32
C PHE A 212 8.44 -8.10 8.50
N GLU A 213 7.89 -7.37 9.48
CA GLU A 213 8.60 -7.04 10.72
C GLU A 213 8.17 -7.96 11.89
N LEU A 214 9.15 -8.58 12.56
CA LEU A 214 8.95 -9.55 13.66
C LEU A 214 9.32 -9.00 15.06
N GLY A 215 9.99 -7.86 15.12
CA GLY A 215 10.49 -7.27 16.37
C GLY A 215 11.83 -7.87 16.82
N LYS A 216 11.90 -8.37 18.07
CA LYS A 216 13.17 -8.81 18.67
C LYS A 216 13.59 -10.17 18.11
N PHE A 217 14.85 -10.30 17.72
CA PHE A 217 15.44 -11.57 17.31
C PHE A 217 15.66 -12.52 18.51
N SER A 218 15.26 -13.79 18.37
CA SER A 218 15.61 -14.90 19.27
C SER A 218 15.44 -16.25 18.56
N ASP A 219 16.17 -17.26 19.01
CA ASP A 219 16.06 -18.63 18.46
C ASP A 219 14.64 -19.19 18.65
N THR A 220 14.00 -18.93 19.80
CA THR A 220 12.61 -19.33 20.06
C THR A 220 11.63 -18.72 19.05
N ASN A 221 11.82 -17.47 18.64
CA ASN A 221 10.95 -16.83 17.66
C ASN A 221 11.09 -17.52 16.30
N ARG A 222 12.32 -17.88 15.94
CA ARG A 222 12.61 -18.63 14.72
C ARG A 222 11.99 -20.03 14.76
N GLU A 223 12.10 -20.75 15.87
CA GLU A 223 11.45 -22.05 16.05
C GLU A 223 9.94 -21.97 15.84
N ILE A 224 9.28 -20.94 16.39
CA ILE A 224 7.83 -20.73 16.19
C ILE A 224 7.50 -20.46 14.73
N ILE A 225 8.27 -19.60 14.05
CA ILE A 225 8.03 -19.24 12.64
C ILE A 225 8.18 -20.45 11.71
N PHE A 226 9.17 -21.30 11.96
CA PHE A 226 9.47 -22.48 11.13
C PHE A 226 8.91 -23.80 11.69
N THR A 227 8.02 -23.73 12.69
CA THR A 227 7.33 -24.93 13.18
C THR A 227 6.58 -25.60 12.02
N ASP A 228 6.74 -26.91 11.88
CA ASP A 228 6.20 -27.72 10.77
C ASP A 228 6.67 -27.28 9.36
N VAL A 229 7.75 -26.52 9.25
CA VAL A 229 8.35 -26.11 7.98
C VAL A 229 9.76 -26.70 7.86
N GLU A 230 9.93 -27.60 6.90
CA GLU A 230 11.27 -28.12 6.57
C GLU A 230 12.12 -27.01 5.96
N THR A 231 13.33 -26.83 6.50
CA THR A 231 14.27 -25.80 6.05
C THR A 231 15.60 -26.44 5.63
N HIS A 232 16.20 -25.90 4.58
CA HIS A 232 17.50 -26.30 4.07
C HIS A 232 18.44 -25.10 4.02
N ALA A 233 19.75 -25.35 4.01
CA ALA A 233 20.72 -24.29 3.73
C ALA A 233 20.43 -23.67 2.36
N SER A 234 20.42 -22.34 2.27
CA SER A 234 20.10 -21.68 1.01
C SER A 234 21.15 -21.94 -0.07
N GLN A 235 20.69 -22.14 -1.31
CA GLN A 235 21.59 -22.17 -2.48
C GLN A 235 21.72 -20.80 -3.18
N LEU A 236 21.14 -19.73 -2.61
CA LEU A 236 21.39 -18.39 -3.13
C LEU A 236 22.84 -17.97 -2.86
N THR A 237 23.45 -17.30 -3.84
CA THR A 237 24.75 -16.66 -3.65
C THR A 237 24.61 -15.42 -2.77
N GLU A 238 25.70 -15.01 -2.12
CA GLU A 238 25.74 -13.79 -1.31
C GLU A 238 25.27 -12.55 -2.11
N GLU A 239 25.68 -12.42 -3.37
CA GLU A 239 25.24 -11.33 -4.26
C GLU A 239 23.72 -11.32 -4.48
N LYS A 240 23.09 -12.49 -4.60
CA LYS A 240 21.63 -12.59 -4.75
C LYS A 240 20.92 -12.23 -3.45
N ILE A 241 21.45 -12.70 -2.32
CA ILE A 241 20.94 -12.35 -0.99
C ILE A 241 21.01 -10.83 -0.79
N GLU A 242 22.15 -10.22 -1.08
CA GLU A 242 22.34 -8.76 -1.00
C GLU A 242 21.40 -8.01 -1.94
N SER A 243 21.20 -8.51 -3.17
CA SER A 243 20.23 -7.92 -4.10
C SER A 243 18.80 -8.00 -3.58
N CYS A 244 18.40 -9.08 -2.90
CA CYS A 244 17.08 -9.20 -2.28
C CYS A 244 16.92 -8.20 -1.14
N ILE A 245 17.92 -8.13 -0.26
CA ILE A 245 18.01 -7.18 0.86
C ILE A 245 17.89 -5.74 0.35
N ARG A 246 18.63 -5.37 -0.71
CA ARG A 246 18.59 -4.02 -1.30
C ARG A 246 17.21 -3.64 -1.86
N ARG A 247 16.40 -4.63 -2.25
CA ARG A 247 15.03 -4.40 -2.76
C ARG A 247 13.98 -4.31 -1.65
N ALA A 248 14.26 -4.82 -0.45
CA ALA A 248 13.35 -4.73 0.68
C ALA A 248 13.14 -3.27 1.10
N LYS A 249 11.88 -2.87 1.31
CA LYS A 249 11.50 -1.45 1.41
C LYS A 249 11.85 -0.84 2.76
N LYS A 250 11.82 -1.64 3.84
CA LYS A 250 12.10 -1.17 5.20
C LYS A 250 13.04 -2.11 5.93
N LEU A 251 14.26 -2.20 5.42
CA LEU A 251 15.33 -2.67 6.27
C LEU A 251 15.85 -1.52 7.15
N PRO A 252 16.38 -1.82 8.34
CA PRO A 252 17.36 -0.93 8.96
C PRO A 252 18.40 -0.54 7.92
N ASP A 253 18.98 0.65 8.04
CA ASP A 253 20.07 1.11 7.16
C ASP A 253 21.04 -0.05 6.91
N SER A 254 21.36 -0.37 5.66
CA SER A 254 22.03 -1.65 5.29
C SER A 254 23.33 -1.92 6.06
N LEU A 255 23.98 -0.85 6.53
CA LEU A 255 25.17 -0.86 7.41
C LEU A 255 24.88 -1.33 8.85
N LEU A 256 23.62 -1.50 9.21
CA LEU A 256 23.12 -1.88 10.53
C LEU A 256 22.50 -3.28 10.54
N VAL A 257 22.55 -4.02 9.43
CA VAL A 257 22.03 -5.39 9.37
C VAL A 257 23.13 -6.38 9.75
N HIS A 258 22.86 -7.24 10.71
CA HIS A 258 23.72 -8.34 11.12
C HIS A 258 22.92 -9.65 11.21
N ASN A 259 23.62 -10.80 11.34
CA ASN A 259 22.99 -12.12 11.45
C ASN A 259 22.04 -12.42 10.29
N ILE A 260 22.57 -12.36 9.07
CA ILE A 260 21.85 -12.73 7.86
C ILE A 260 21.78 -14.25 7.78
N ILE A 261 20.59 -14.80 7.83
CA ILE A 261 20.36 -16.24 7.69
C ILE A 261 19.42 -16.47 6.52
N ALA A 262 19.94 -17.07 5.45
CA ALA A 262 19.15 -17.52 4.32
C ALA A 262 18.87 -19.02 4.42
N MET A 263 17.59 -19.40 4.33
CA MET A 263 17.17 -20.79 4.33
C MET A 263 16.14 -21.04 3.23
N ASP A 264 16.27 -22.19 2.58
CA ASP A 264 15.37 -22.60 1.52
C ASP A 264 14.24 -23.46 2.11
N ILE A 265 13.00 -23.20 1.67
CA ILE A 265 11.83 -24.03 1.97
C ILE A 265 11.26 -24.58 0.66
N LEU A 266 10.77 -25.81 0.70
CA LEU A 266 10.28 -26.53 -0.47
C LEU A 266 8.77 -26.66 -0.43
N ARG A 267 8.17 -26.69 -1.62
CA ARG A 267 6.75 -26.99 -1.78
C ARG A 267 6.50 -28.49 -1.67
N GLU A 268 5.36 -28.90 -1.09
CA GLU A 268 5.00 -30.31 -0.87
C GLU A 268 4.99 -31.16 -2.16
N ASN A 269 4.63 -30.56 -3.30
CA ASN A 269 4.34 -31.29 -4.54
C ASN A 269 5.23 -30.88 -5.74
N TYR A 270 6.17 -29.96 -5.54
CA TYR A 270 6.96 -29.39 -6.64
C TYR A 270 8.36 -29.06 -6.13
N LEU A 271 9.39 -29.22 -6.98
CA LEU A 271 10.76 -28.75 -6.69
C LEU A 271 10.90 -27.21 -6.72
N LEU A 272 9.78 -26.49 -6.58
CA LEU A 272 9.77 -25.05 -6.43
C LEU A 272 10.21 -24.71 -5.01
N ARG A 273 11.09 -23.72 -4.93
CA ARG A 273 11.77 -23.29 -3.72
C ARG A 273 11.47 -21.83 -3.46
N ALA A 274 11.21 -21.49 -2.20
CA ALA A 274 11.34 -20.14 -1.70
C ALA A 274 12.58 -20.05 -0.81
N THR A 275 13.21 -18.87 -0.79
CA THR A 275 14.28 -18.57 0.16
C THR A 275 13.75 -17.55 1.15
N VAL A 276 13.79 -17.90 2.44
CA VAL A 276 13.50 -16.99 3.55
C VAL A 276 14.83 -16.42 4.03
N ILE A 277 14.92 -15.09 4.06
CA ILE A 277 16.09 -14.37 4.54
C ILE A 277 15.70 -13.69 5.85
N ASP A 278 16.21 -14.22 6.96
CA ASP A 278 16.06 -13.64 8.29
C ASP A 278 17.23 -12.68 8.55
N LEU A 279 16.92 -11.53 9.13
CA LEU A 279 17.83 -10.39 9.27
C LEU A 279 17.58 -9.72 10.62
N ALA A 280 18.64 -9.44 11.37
CA ALA A 280 18.54 -8.70 12.62
C ALA A 280 19.21 -7.32 12.52
N ALA A 281 18.54 -6.30 13.04
CA ALA A 281 19.12 -4.97 13.16
C ALA A 281 20.11 -4.91 14.34
N LEU A 282 21.23 -4.22 14.15
CA LEU A 282 22.08 -3.78 15.25
C LEU A 282 21.24 -2.93 16.22
N PRO A 283 21.38 -3.14 17.54
CA PRO A 283 20.74 -2.26 18.50
C PRO A 283 21.21 -0.82 18.27
N PRO A 284 20.34 0.19 18.38
CA PRO A 284 20.74 1.57 18.23
C PRO A 284 21.89 1.85 19.19
N ARG A 285 23.01 2.38 18.67
CA ARG A 285 24.15 2.78 19.50
C ARG A 285 23.59 3.68 20.59
N ARG A 286 23.67 3.25 21.85
CA ARG A 286 23.38 4.13 22.98
C ARG A 286 24.21 5.39 22.75
N ALA A 287 23.55 6.54 22.56
CA ALA A 287 24.24 7.80 22.66
C ALA A 287 24.98 7.73 23.98
N LYS A 288 26.32 7.81 23.95
CA LYS A 288 27.09 7.96 25.19
C LYS A 288 26.48 9.18 25.86
N CYS A 289 25.75 8.98 26.96
CA CYS A 289 25.44 10.07 27.85
C CYS A 289 26.79 10.71 28.15
N ALA A 290 26.94 11.98 27.77
CA ALA A 290 28.02 12.83 28.20
C ALA A 290 27.83 13.12 29.69
N CYS A 291 27.91 12.08 30.52
CA CYS A 291 27.95 12.13 31.96
C CYS A 291 29.12 11.24 32.38
N GLY A 292 30.30 11.60 31.90
CA GLY A 292 31.57 11.15 32.42
C GLY A 292 32.28 12.35 33.00
N GLY A 293 32.28 12.43 34.33
CA GLY A 293 33.24 13.21 35.11
C GLY A 293 32.76 14.58 35.57
N LEU A 294 32.47 14.69 36.87
CA LEU A 294 33.29 15.48 37.81
C LEU A 294 33.05 14.93 39.23
N GLU A 295 34.16 14.42 39.79
CA GLU A 295 34.49 14.13 41.19
C GLU A 295 33.63 13.16 42.02
#